data_AF-A0A918R6X7-F1
#
_entry.id   AF-A0A918R6X7-F1
#
_cell.length_a   1.000
_cell.length_b   1.000
_cell.length_c   1.000
_cell.angle_alpha   90.00
_cell.angle_beta   90.00
_cell.angle_gamma   90.00
#
_symmetry.space_group_name_H-M   'P 1'
#
loop_
_entity.id
_entity.type
_entity.pdbx_description
1 polymer ?
#
loop_
_entity_poly.entity_id
_entity_poly.type
_entity_poly.pdbx_seq_one_letter_code
_entity_poly.pdbx_strand_id
1 'polypeptide(L)'
;MKRKLRVRQAQTVLPFGVGAVLDIQGESFVAAGIETWPRLKTPVSSERLAARLGVKGFFAAPHTLNDRYDQPDRPGVPYVRFPGWLFCGACRTMVRFLYEREKPGEPPVCTSCAAAPRLTPMRFVRICPDGHLDDVDWWYWAHSKLAPEVRASCSEAKHAWKARRLSFRVADRASGLEALSVRCSATRQDGKPCGAERDLLDILGPQGGRCSGRNPWQRWHENASCGQQVHVVQRTAGNVYYPVVHSALDIPQSAEPPWAEQDAAQAVLGHPYWTILLDALGTSRADTFRGLIKEDTGACDSLIDQLVAEATGSPAPPAGRPGPEEIDLSRDEWYAFDAAHLPEPTKEFAIRRGGLGLKGETEEPWATLDAHIGGVVLVDRLREVRALAGFRRYSPGGTLVPADTSGRLRWLPATEVYGEGIVLALDEQRLTAWENDPRVQAHVRGVRTDLDASFRGEQLAETVGSDLSPRFLLLHTLAHLLIRQLSFDSGYTTASLRERIYGRPEYGQRGLLVYTAAGDAEGTLGGLVRQGEAPHLAETLIRMLEAAAWCSADPLCAEHTGQGFGNLNRAACHACTLLPETSCQTGNTLLDRALVVGSAHVPGYFTDVLTASREYAAATALGGTP
;
A
#
# COMPACT_ATOMS: atom_id res chain seq x y z
N MET A 1 21.47 -31.60 7.66
CA MET A 1 21.37 -30.20 7.17
C MET A 1 20.93 -29.30 8.31
N LYS A 2 21.62 -28.20 8.58
CA LYS A 2 21.13 -27.17 9.51
C LYS A 2 19.85 -26.57 8.93
N ARG A 3 18.85 -26.33 9.78
CA ARG A 3 17.55 -25.77 9.39
C ARG A 3 17.75 -24.38 8.77
N LYS A 4 17.12 -24.13 7.63
CA LYS A 4 17.15 -22.84 6.92
C LYS A 4 15.77 -22.19 6.94
N LEU A 5 15.72 -20.89 7.24
CA LEU A 5 14.53 -20.06 7.10
C LEU A 5 14.67 -19.24 5.82
N ARG A 6 13.62 -19.22 5.00
CA ARG A 6 13.61 -18.54 3.70
C ARG A 6 12.49 -17.52 3.66
N VAL A 7 12.78 -16.36 3.07
CA VAL A 7 11.83 -15.29 2.78
C VAL A 7 11.98 -14.93 1.31
N ARG A 8 10.88 -14.64 0.61
CA ARG A 8 10.96 -14.19 -0.79
C ARG A 8 11.56 -12.80 -0.84
N GLN A 9 12.32 -12.48 -1.88
CA GLN A 9 12.97 -11.17 -2.01
C GLN A 9 11.95 -10.02 -1.98
N ALA A 10 10.83 -10.15 -2.69
CA ALA A 10 9.72 -9.18 -2.66
C ALA A 10 9.18 -8.92 -1.23
N GLN A 11 9.15 -9.96 -0.41
CA GLN A 11 8.67 -9.88 0.97
C GLN A 11 9.57 -9.04 1.88
N THR A 12 10.83 -8.81 1.50
CA THR A 12 11.78 -7.94 2.23
C THR A 12 11.52 -6.44 2.03
N VAL A 13 10.62 -6.09 1.11
CA VAL A 13 10.08 -4.73 0.93
C VAL A 13 8.65 -4.69 1.46
N LEU A 14 7.81 -5.63 1.03
CA LEU A 14 6.41 -5.75 1.48
C LEU A 14 5.96 -7.22 1.50
N PRO A 15 5.40 -7.74 2.61
CA PRO A 15 5.00 -7.02 3.82
C PRO A 15 6.08 -6.98 4.92
N PHE A 16 7.16 -7.76 4.80
CA PHE A 16 8.16 -7.95 5.85
C PHE A 16 9.40 -7.07 5.64
N GLY A 17 9.16 -5.78 5.36
CA GLY A 17 10.18 -4.75 5.24
C GLY A 17 10.91 -4.43 6.55
N VAL A 18 11.87 -3.51 6.50
CA VAL A 18 12.60 -3.03 7.69
C VAL A 18 11.62 -2.70 8.82
N GLY A 19 11.84 -3.24 10.01
CA GLY A 19 10.96 -3.04 11.17
C GLY A 19 9.68 -3.87 11.20
N ALA A 20 9.34 -4.60 10.14
CA ALA A 20 8.20 -5.51 10.16
C ALA A 20 8.49 -6.76 10.98
N VAL A 21 7.47 -7.28 11.67
CA VAL A 21 7.54 -8.57 12.37
C VAL A 21 7.23 -9.69 11.37
N LEU A 22 8.14 -10.65 11.25
CA LEU A 22 8.03 -11.85 10.43
C LEU A 22 7.87 -13.07 11.32
N ASP A 23 6.74 -13.78 11.17
CA ASP A 23 6.60 -15.11 11.71
C ASP A 23 6.91 -16.18 10.69
N ILE A 24 7.72 -17.15 11.10
CA ILE A 24 8.07 -18.26 10.22
C ILE A 24 8.29 -19.53 11.04
N GLN A 25 7.60 -20.60 10.66
CA GLN A 25 7.69 -21.91 11.31
C GLN A 25 7.48 -21.85 12.84
N GLY A 26 6.69 -20.90 13.35
CA GLY A 26 6.40 -20.70 14.78
C GLY A 26 7.51 -20.03 15.59
N GLU A 27 8.46 -19.39 14.92
CA GLU A 27 9.35 -18.38 15.48
C GLU A 27 8.95 -16.99 14.97
N SER A 28 9.47 -15.94 15.62
CA SER A 28 9.16 -14.56 15.30
C SER A 28 10.45 -13.73 15.27
N PHE A 29 10.57 -12.89 14.25
CA PHE A 29 11.72 -12.04 13.99
C PHE A 29 11.27 -10.65 13.56
N VAL A 30 12.16 -9.67 13.60
CA VAL A 30 11.98 -8.34 13.03
C VAL A 30 13.09 -8.05 12.03
N ALA A 31 12.76 -7.50 10.87
CA ALA A 31 13.77 -7.13 9.87
C ALA A 31 14.60 -5.94 10.39
N ALA A 32 15.93 -6.05 10.31
CA ALA A 32 16.83 -4.97 10.72
C ALA A 32 16.96 -3.88 9.65
N GLY A 33 17.47 -2.72 10.04
CA GLY A 33 17.68 -1.58 9.16
C GLY A 33 18.70 -1.86 8.04
N ILE A 34 18.56 -1.13 6.93
CA ILE A 34 19.35 -1.39 5.72
C ILE A 34 20.86 -1.11 5.90
N GLU A 35 21.24 -0.38 6.95
CA GLU A 35 22.64 -0.19 7.36
C GLU A 35 23.36 -1.49 7.71
N THR A 36 22.61 -2.55 8.04
CA THR A 36 23.15 -3.87 8.38
C THR A 36 23.16 -4.84 7.18
N TRP A 37 22.68 -4.42 6.01
CA TRP A 37 22.65 -5.27 4.83
C TRP A 37 24.07 -5.63 4.34
N PRO A 38 24.27 -6.84 3.79
CA PRO A 38 25.54 -7.25 3.21
C PRO A 38 26.05 -6.32 2.11
N ARG A 39 27.38 -6.29 1.92
CA ARG A 39 28.01 -5.46 0.87
C ARG A 39 27.58 -5.85 -0.55
N LEU A 40 27.42 -7.15 -0.79
CA LEU A 40 26.92 -7.70 -2.04
C LEU A 40 25.42 -7.46 -2.11
N LYS A 41 25.01 -6.55 -2.99
CA LYS A 41 23.62 -6.16 -3.22
C LYS A 41 23.39 -6.01 -4.72
N THR A 42 22.21 -6.36 -5.18
CA THR A 42 21.85 -6.26 -6.59
C THR A 42 21.25 -4.88 -6.84
N PRO A 43 21.85 -4.03 -7.70
CA PRO A 43 21.26 -2.74 -8.03
C PRO A 43 19.93 -2.95 -8.75
N VAL A 44 18.95 -2.11 -8.42
CA VAL A 44 17.67 -2.03 -9.12
C VAL A 44 17.59 -0.65 -9.76
N SER A 45 17.60 -0.61 -11.10
CA SER A 45 17.55 0.64 -11.83
C SER A 45 16.11 1.18 -11.87
N SER A 46 15.93 2.45 -11.51
CA SER A 46 14.73 3.25 -11.77
C SER A 46 15.08 4.72 -11.57
N GLU A 47 15.41 5.42 -12.66
CA GLU A 47 15.88 6.82 -12.58
C GLU A 47 14.76 7.76 -12.15
N ARG A 48 13.54 7.57 -12.68
CA ARG A 48 12.35 8.38 -12.36
C ARG A 48 12.00 8.31 -10.87
N LEU A 49 11.95 7.09 -10.31
CA LEU A 49 11.67 6.91 -8.89
C LEU A 49 12.81 7.43 -8.01
N ALA A 50 14.07 7.24 -8.43
CA ALA A 50 15.22 7.74 -7.66
C ALA A 50 15.24 9.26 -7.61
N ALA A 51 14.96 9.94 -8.73
CA ALA A 51 14.86 11.39 -8.81
C ALA A 51 13.71 11.91 -7.94
N ARG A 52 12.53 11.30 -8.04
CA ARG A 52 11.35 11.66 -7.24
C ARG A 52 11.56 11.50 -5.73
N LEU A 53 12.34 10.50 -5.30
CA LEU A 53 12.66 10.27 -3.89
C LEU A 53 13.94 10.97 -3.41
N GLY A 54 14.68 11.64 -4.30
CA GLY A 54 15.94 12.30 -3.97
C GLY A 54 17.06 11.34 -3.54
N VAL A 55 17.04 10.08 -3.99
CA VAL A 55 18.01 9.04 -3.64
C VAL A 55 18.96 8.73 -4.80
N LYS A 56 20.15 8.18 -4.50
CA LYS A 56 21.15 7.81 -5.53
C LYS A 56 20.79 6.53 -6.28
N GLY A 57 19.84 5.74 -5.79
CA GLY A 57 19.40 4.52 -6.42
C GLY A 57 18.84 3.50 -5.43
N PHE A 58 18.60 2.29 -5.94
CA PHE A 58 17.94 1.24 -5.19
C PHE A 58 18.71 -0.07 -5.23
N PHE A 59 18.49 -0.90 -4.21
CA PHE A 59 19.09 -2.22 -4.14
C PHE A 59 18.10 -3.26 -3.66
N ALA A 60 18.12 -4.42 -4.30
CA ALA A 60 17.38 -5.57 -3.85
C ALA A 60 18.16 -6.33 -2.78
N ALA A 61 17.39 -6.97 -1.89
CA ALA A 61 17.93 -7.90 -0.89
C ALA A 61 18.82 -8.95 -1.58
N PRO A 62 19.98 -9.31 -1.01
CA PRO A 62 20.86 -10.31 -1.62
C PRO A 62 20.11 -11.62 -1.83
N HIS A 63 20.15 -12.14 -3.06
CA HIS A 63 19.54 -13.43 -3.38
C HIS A 63 20.48 -14.58 -2.97
N THR A 64 19.92 -15.62 -2.35
CA THR A 64 20.61 -16.90 -2.18
C THR A 64 20.42 -17.69 -3.47
N LEU A 65 21.51 -17.95 -4.20
CA LEU A 65 21.49 -18.66 -5.48
C LEU A 65 21.11 -20.14 -5.28
N ASN A 66 19.83 -20.49 -5.29
CA ASN A 66 19.20 -21.82 -5.42
C ASN A 66 19.80 -23.02 -4.63
N ASP A 67 19.00 -24.03 -4.30
CA ASP A 67 19.45 -25.22 -3.54
C ASP A 67 20.69 -25.96 -4.08
N ARG A 68 21.03 -25.78 -5.37
CA ARG A 68 22.20 -26.37 -6.04
C ARG A 68 23.49 -25.55 -5.92
N TYR A 69 23.39 -24.24 -5.66
CA TYR A 69 24.50 -23.28 -5.58
C TYR A 69 24.48 -22.42 -4.29
N ASP A 70 23.56 -22.73 -3.37
CA ASP A 70 23.45 -22.15 -2.04
C ASP A 70 24.80 -22.31 -1.32
N GLN A 71 25.61 -21.25 -1.30
CA GLN A 71 26.71 -21.13 -0.34
C GLN A 71 26.05 -20.98 1.04
N PRO A 72 26.16 -21.97 1.95
CA PRO A 72 25.46 -21.97 3.24
C PRO A 72 25.76 -20.75 4.11
N ASP A 73 26.85 -20.05 3.81
CA ASP A 73 27.40 -18.95 4.59
C ASP A 73 27.26 -17.57 3.92
N ARG A 74 26.55 -17.45 2.77
CA ARG A 74 26.24 -16.12 2.23
C ARG A 74 25.21 -15.42 3.13
N PRO A 75 25.54 -14.27 3.71
CA PRO A 75 24.61 -13.56 4.59
C PRO A 75 23.42 -13.06 3.77
N GLY A 76 22.20 -13.43 4.18
CA GLY A 76 20.96 -12.83 3.69
C GLY A 76 20.67 -11.49 4.36
N VAL A 77 19.46 -10.98 4.17
CA VAL A 77 18.98 -9.82 4.93
C VAL A 77 18.94 -10.15 6.43
N PRO A 78 19.46 -9.28 7.30
CA PRO A 78 19.48 -9.53 8.74
C PRO A 78 18.08 -9.40 9.35
N TYR A 79 17.71 -10.42 10.12
CA TYR A 79 16.53 -10.45 10.96
C TYR A 79 16.94 -10.72 12.40
N VAL A 80 16.34 -10.02 13.35
CA VAL A 80 16.62 -10.15 14.79
C VAL A 80 15.43 -10.83 15.46
N ARG A 81 15.67 -11.82 16.32
CA ARG A 81 14.60 -12.48 17.05
C ARG A 81 13.83 -11.46 17.91
N PHE A 82 12.52 -11.41 17.71
CA PHE A 82 11.66 -10.52 18.44
C PHE A 82 10.22 -11.08 18.43
N PRO A 83 9.49 -11.06 19.55
CA PRO A 83 9.88 -10.55 20.88
C PRO A 83 11.02 -11.35 21.51
N GLY A 84 11.84 -10.68 22.32
CA GLY A 84 12.92 -11.34 23.06
C GLY A 84 12.39 -12.24 24.17
N TRP A 85 11.19 -11.95 24.71
CA TRP A 85 10.53 -12.84 25.67
C TRP A 85 9.82 -14.01 24.99
N LEU A 86 10.21 -15.20 25.40
CA LEU A 86 9.61 -16.46 24.99
C LEU A 86 9.08 -17.22 26.22
N PHE A 87 8.22 -18.21 26.01
CA PHE A 87 7.77 -19.10 27.07
C PHE A 87 7.71 -20.56 26.61
N CYS A 88 7.83 -21.48 27.55
CA CYS A 88 7.69 -22.91 27.29
C CYS A 88 6.21 -23.34 27.37
N GLY A 89 5.69 -24.00 26.33
CA GLY A 89 4.32 -24.53 26.33
C GLY A 89 4.06 -25.59 27.41
N ALA A 90 5.08 -26.37 27.77
CA ALA A 90 4.99 -27.42 28.80
C ALA A 90 5.09 -26.88 30.24
N CYS A 91 6.25 -26.36 30.66
CA CYS A 91 6.46 -25.91 32.05
C CYS A 91 6.03 -24.46 32.32
N ARG A 92 5.58 -23.72 31.29
CA ARG A 92 5.12 -22.32 31.41
C ARG A 92 6.17 -21.31 31.85
N THR A 93 7.43 -21.70 32.04
CA THR A 93 8.54 -20.78 32.34
C THR A 93 8.76 -19.79 31.19
N MET A 94 8.89 -18.51 31.54
CA MET A 94 9.26 -17.44 30.62
C MET A 94 10.77 -17.24 30.62
N VAL A 95 11.33 -17.00 29.44
CA VAL A 95 12.75 -16.81 29.21
C VAL A 95 12.95 -15.61 28.30
N ARG A 96 13.75 -14.65 28.74
CA ARG A 96 14.27 -13.61 27.84
C ARG A 96 15.43 -14.20 27.04
N PHE A 97 15.20 -14.43 25.76
CA PHE A 97 16.19 -14.88 24.81
C PHE A 97 16.97 -13.66 24.30
N LEU A 98 18.28 -13.67 24.50
CA LEU A 98 19.16 -12.57 24.12
C LEU A 98 19.90 -12.92 22.83
N TYR A 99 20.30 -11.89 22.09
CA TYR A 99 21.02 -12.04 20.82
C TYR A 99 22.28 -12.91 20.95
N GLU A 100 23.00 -12.84 22.07
CA GLU A 100 24.22 -13.62 22.32
C GLU A 100 23.95 -15.13 22.45
N ARG A 101 22.68 -15.52 22.66
CA ARG A 101 22.26 -16.93 22.69
C ARG A 101 21.78 -17.44 21.33
N GLU A 102 21.63 -16.54 20.34
CA GLU A 102 21.17 -16.89 19.01
C GLU A 102 22.22 -17.74 18.30
N LYS A 103 21.76 -18.83 17.68
CA LYS A 103 22.60 -19.75 16.92
C LYS A 103 21.96 -20.01 15.56
N PRO A 104 22.68 -19.79 14.45
CA PRO A 104 22.12 -20.00 13.11
C PRO A 104 21.56 -21.41 12.93
N GLY A 105 20.27 -21.48 12.58
CA GLY A 105 19.56 -22.73 12.29
C GLY A 105 19.08 -23.52 13.52
N GLU A 106 19.30 -23.03 14.75
CA GLU A 106 18.84 -23.69 15.97
C GLU A 106 17.70 -22.88 16.61
N PRO A 107 16.47 -23.42 16.69
CA PRO A 107 15.39 -22.74 17.41
C PRO A 107 15.67 -22.69 18.92
N PRO A 108 15.13 -21.68 19.62
CA PRO A 108 15.25 -21.57 21.06
C PRO A 108 14.47 -22.71 21.75
N VAL A 109 15.13 -23.46 22.62
CA VAL A 109 14.55 -24.59 23.37
C VAL A 109 14.51 -24.31 24.86
N CYS A 110 13.56 -24.92 25.55
CA CYS A 110 13.45 -24.82 27.00
C CYS A 110 14.56 -25.64 27.68
N THR A 111 15.38 -24.99 28.52
CA THR A 111 16.44 -25.65 29.29
C THR A 111 15.95 -26.23 30.63
N SER A 112 14.72 -25.94 31.04
CA SER A 112 14.13 -26.44 32.29
C SER A 112 13.43 -27.79 32.14
N CYS A 113 13.09 -28.18 30.91
CA CYS A 113 12.39 -29.43 30.61
C CYS A 113 13.35 -30.44 30.00
N ALA A 114 13.30 -31.69 30.46
CA ALA A 114 14.12 -32.77 29.92
C ALA A 114 13.90 -32.98 28.40
N ALA A 115 12.66 -32.86 27.93
CA ALA A 115 12.30 -33.00 26.52
C ALA A 115 12.71 -31.81 25.62
N ALA A 116 13.33 -30.76 26.20
CA ALA A 116 13.76 -29.55 25.51
C ALA A 116 12.76 -29.00 24.45
N PRO A 117 11.46 -28.83 24.79
CA PRO A 117 10.47 -28.36 23.85
C PRO A 117 10.83 -26.95 23.36
N ARG A 118 10.46 -26.66 22.11
CA ARG A 118 10.67 -25.34 21.51
C ARG A 118 9.94 -24.25 22.28
N LEU A 119 10.62 -23.12 22.50
CA LEU A 119 10.03 -21.95 23.11
C LEU A 119 9.11 -21.21 22.13
N THR A 120 8.03 -20.66 22.65
CA THR A 120 7.03 -19.90 21.89
C THR A 120 7.20 -18.41 22.18
N PRO A 121 7.20 -17.52 21.16
CA PRO A 121 7.29 -16.08 21.38
C PRO A 121 6.08 -15.53 22.14
N MET A 122 6.31 -14.56 23.02
CA MET A 122 5.23 -13.81 23.65
C MET A 122 4.40 -13.08 22.59
N ARG A 123 3.09 -12.96 22.83
CA ARG A 123 2.14 -12.41 21.85
C ARG A 123 1.96 -10.90 21.94
N PHE A 124 2.51 -10.26 22.97
CA PHE A 124 2.28 -8.84 23.26
C PHE A 124 3.59 -8.06 23.19
N VAL A 125 3.53 -6.88 22.59
CA VAL A 125 4.67 -5.99 22.36
C VAL A 125 4.27 -4.56 22.69
N ARG A 126 5.26 -3.71 22.99
CA ARG A 126 5.10 -2.27 23.19
C ARG A 126 5.44 -1.53 21.91
N ILE A 127 4.59 -0.59 21.52
CA ILE A 127 4.82 0.36 20.44
C ILE A 127 4.59 1.80 20.93
N CYS A 128 5.10 2.79 20.19
CA CYS A 128 4.79 4.19 20.43
C CYS A 128 4.56 4.97 19.12
N PRO A 129 3.93 6.16 19.17
CA PRO A 129 3.76 7.05 18.02
C PRO A 129 5.05 7.41 17.27
N ASP A 130 6.20 7.47 17.95
CA ASP A 130 7.51 7.73 17.32
C ASP A 130 8.10 6.51 16.57
N GLY A 131 7.36 5.39 16.48
CA GLY A 131 7.73 4.22 15.68
C GLY A 131 8.62 3.17 16.37
N HIS A 132 8.95 3.35 17.64
CA HIS A 132 9.72 2.39 18.42
C HIS A 132 8.94 1.11 18.73
N LEU A 133 9.65 -0.01 18.79
CA LEU A 133 9.12 -1.34 19.09
C LEU A 133 9.97 -2.00 20.20
N ASP A 134 9.32 -2.47 21.26
CA ASP A 134 10.00 -3.09 22.40
C ASP A 134 9.18 -4.23 23.01
N ASP A 135 9.83 -5.11 23.75
CA ASP A 135 9.16 -6.13 24.54
C ASP A 135 8.36 -5.49 25.68
N VAL A 136 7.25 -6.10 26.11
CA VAL A 136 6.57 -5.71 27.35
C VAL A 136 7.49 -5.92 28.55
N ASP A 137 7.47 -4.98 29.50
CA ASP A 137 8.13 -5.18 30.79
C ASP A 137 7.30 -6.16 31.63
N TRP A 138 7.52 -7.46 31.41
CA TRP A 138 6.77 -8.52 32.06
C TRP A 138 7.01 -8.62 33.57
N TRP A 139 8.18 -8.17 34.06
CA TRP A 139 8.43 -8.13 35.49
C TRP A 139 7.60 -7.02 36.13
N TYR A 140 7.65 -5.81 35.56
CA TYR A 140 6.84 -4.69 36.04
C TYR A 140 5.35 -5.02 35.94
N TRP A 141 4.90 -5.64 34.84
CA TRP A 141 3.52 -6.08 34.66
C TRP A 141 3.06 -6.96 35.82
N ALA A 142 3.78 -8.04 36.12
CA ALA A 142 3.43 -8.96 37.20
C ALA A 142 3.43 -8.30 38.58
N HIS A 143 4.29 -7.31 38.82
CA HIS A 143 4.44 -6.64 40.12
C HIS A 143 3.64 -5.35 40.26
N SER A 144 2.99 -4.88 39.20
CA SER A 144 2.34 -3.56 39.17
C SER A 144 1.12 -3.42 40.10
N LYS A 145 0.44 -4.52 40.42
CA LYS A 145 -0.67 -4.56 41.40
C LYS A 145 -0.17 -4.69 42.85
N LEU A 146 1.13 -4.91 43.08
CA LEU A 146 1.70 -4.98 44.42
C LEU A 146 2.06 -3.59 44.94
N ALA A 147 1.91 -3.40 46.26
CA ALA A 147 2.34 -2.18 46.91
C ALA A 147 3.86 -1.94 46.70
N PRO A 148 4.32 -0.68 46.55
CA PRO A 148 5.69 -0.35 46.21
C PRO A 148 6.75 -1.01 47.09
N GLU A 149 6.50 -1.12 48.40
CA GLU A 149 7.35 -1.75 49.40
C GLU A 149 7.46 -3.27 49.19
N VAL A 150 6.34 -3.95 48.89
CA VAL A 150 6.32 -5.39 48.60
C VAL A 150 7.04 -5.66 47.29
N ARG A 151 6.75 -4.88 46.25
CA ARG A 151 7.46 -4.93 44.97
C ARG A 151 8.96 -4.70 45.16
N ALA A 152 9.34 -3.77 46.05
CA ALA A 152 10.73 -3.44 46.30
C ALA A 152 11.51 -4.54 47.03
N SER A 153 10.81 -5.35 47.81
CA SER A 153 11.38 -6.47 48.56
C SER A 153 11.60 -7.74 47.72
N CYS A 154 11.15 -7.78 46.46
CA CYS A 154 11.36 -8.92 45.58
C CYS A 154 12.87 -9.18 45.35
N SER A 155 13.29 -10.44 45.45
CA SER A 155 14.69 -10.85 45.25
C SER A 155 15.11 -10.83 43.78
N GLU A 156 14.17 -10.74 42.85
CA GLU A 156 14.43 -10.55 41.42
C GLU A 156 14.67 -9.08 41.09
N ALA A 157 15.51 -8.83 40.08
CA ALA A 157 15.93 -7.47 39.75
C ALA A 157 14.76 -6.59 39.29
N LYS A 158 14.64 -5.40 39.89
CA LYS A 158 13.66 -4.35 39.54
C LYS A 158 13.76 -3.85 38.09
N HIS A 159 14.89 -4.08 37.42
CA HIS A 159 15.13 -3.69 36.03
C HIS A 159 15.04 -4.91 35.11
N ALA A 160 13.89 -5.04 34.45
CA ALA A 160 13.28 -6.25 33.91
C ALA A 160 13.88 -6.89 32.65
N TRP A 161 15.20 -6.87 32.49
CA TRP A 161 15.87 -7.64 31.44
C TRP A 161 16.61 -8.87 31.96
N LYS A 162 16.72 -9.02 33.28
CA LYS A 162 17.37 -10.16 33.92
C LYS A 162 16.42 -11.05 34.73
N ALA A 163 15.11 -10.79 34.72
CA ALA A 163 14.18 -11.61 35.50
C ALA A 163 14.17 -13.06 34.98
N ARG A 164 14.48 -14.04 35.84
CA ARG A 164 14.62 -15.46 35.46
C ARG A 164 13.49 -16.34 35.98
N ARG A 165 12.66 -15.81 36.89
CA ARG A 165 11.61 -16.57 37.60
C ARG A 165 10.18 -16.19 37.23
N LEU A 166 9.95 -15.70 36.00
CA LEU A 166 8.59 -15.42 35.50
C LEU A 166 7.99 -16.67 34.84
N SER A 167 6.67 -16.83 34.94
CA SER A 167 5.90 -17.90 34.31
C SER A 167 4.60 -17.36 33.72
N PHE A 168 4.23 -17.89 32.55
CA PHE A 168 3.02 -17.53 31.80
C PHE A 168 1.95 -18.60 32.00
N ARG A 169 0.92 -18.30 32.78
CA ARG A 169 -0.11 -19.26 33.17
C ARG A 169 -1.38 -19.09 32.36
N VAL A 170 -2.11 -20.19 32.25
CA VAL A 170 -3.45 -20.26 31.67
C VAL A 170 -4.36 -20.87 32.72
N ALA A 171 -5.41 -20.17 33.11
CA ALA A 171 -6.42 -20.64 34.04
C ALA A 171 -7.44 -21.52 33.32
N ASP A 172 -7.84 -22.63 33.93
CA ASP A 172 -8.73 -23.63 33.30
C ASP A 172 -10.20 -23.18 33.22
N ARG A 173 -10.60 -22.15 33.98
CA ARG A 173 -12.02 -21.77 34.19
C ARG A 173 -12.39 -20.40 33.64
N ALA A 174 -11.47 -19.69 32.99
CA ALA A 174 -11.71 -18.38 32.43
C ALA A 174 -11.55 -18.43 30.90
N SER A 175 -12.33 -17.64 30.18
CA SER A 175 -12.23 -17.44 28.74
C SER A 175 -11.60 -16.09 28.45
N GLY A 176 -10.81 -15.95 27.39
CA GLY A 176 -10.25 -14.64 27.00
C GLY A 176 -8.93 -14.28 27.68
N LEU A 177 -8.67 -12.98 27.85
CA LEU A 177 -7.38 -12.48 28.35
C LEU A 177 -7.24 -12.59 29.87
N GLU A 178 -8.34 -12.55 30.63
CA GLU A 178 -8.35 -12.76 32.08
C GLU A 178 -7.88 -14.17 32.49
N ALA A 179 -7.98 -15.14 31.57
CA ALA A 179 -7.48 -16.49 31.78
C ALA A 179 -5.96 -16.58 31.72
N LEU A 180 -5.29 -15.57 31.17
CA LEU A 180 -3.85 -15.55 30.99
C LEU A 180 -3.25 -14.69 32.10
N SER A 181 -2.22 -15.19 32.79
CA SER A 181 -1.53 -14.42 33.83
C SER A 181 -0.01 -14.57 33.75
N VAL A 182 0.70 -13.56 34.24
CA VAL A 182 2.14 -13.64 34.48
C VAL A 182 2.38 -13.65 35.97
N ARG A 183 3.07 -14.69 36.43
CA ARG A 183 3.43 -14.89 37.84
C ARG A 183 4.93 -14.90 38.03
N CYS A 184 5.39 -14.23 39.08
CA CYS A 184 6.76 -14.35 39.57
C CYS A 184 6.86 -15.44 40.66
N SER A 185 7.80 -16.35 40.48
CA SER A 185 8.13 -17.42 41.44
C SER A 185 9.37 -17.08 42.29
N ALA A 186 9.75 -15.80 42.33
CA ALA A 186 10.82 -15.33 43.20
C ALA A 186 10.37 -15.28 44.67
N THR A 187 11.35 -15.21 45.55
CA THR A 187 11.13 -14.89 46.96
C THR A 187 11.33 -13.40 47.17
N ARG A 188 10.98 -12.92 48.36
CA ARG A 188 11.37 -11.61 48.85
C ARG A 188 12.68 -11.74 49.62
N GLN A 189 13.28 -10.62 49.99
CA GLN A 189 14.50 -10.58 50.83
C GLN A 189 14.29 -11.26 52.19
N ASP A 190 13.05 -11.31 52.69
CA ASP A 190 12.66 -12.00 53.93
C ASP A 190 12.40 -13.51 53.75
N GLY A 191 12.69 -14.09 52.58
CA GLY A 191 12.51 -15.51 52.28
C GLY A 191 11.09 -15.95 51.92
N LYS A 192 10.08 -15.08 52.05
CA LYS A 192 8.69 -15.41 51.69
C LYS A 192 8.45 -15.31 50.17
N PRO A 193 7.42 -15.95 49.59
CA PRO A 193 7.10 -15.78 48.18
C PRO A 193 6.82 -14.31 47.82
N CYS A 194 7.27 -13.85 46.66
CA CYS A 194 7.02 -12.46 46.21
C CYS A 194 5.54 -12.16 46.00
N GLY A 195 4.73 -13.18 45.67
CA GLY A 195 3.28 -13.07 45.49
C GLY A 195 2.85 -12.27 44.25
N ALA A 196 3.78 -11.89 43.37
CA ALA A 196 3.45 -11.12 42.18
C ALA A 196 2.77 -11.98 41.13
N GLU A 197 1.51 -11.68 40.85
CA GLU A 197 0.72 -12.28 39.77
C GLU A 197 -0.25 -11.23 39.23
N ARG A 198 -0.32 -11.10 37.90
CA ARG A 198 -1.28 -10.23 37.22
C ARG A 198 -1.82 -10.91 35.97
N ASP A 199 -3.13 -10.90 35.83
CA ASP A 199 -3.86 -11.29 34.62
C ASP A 199 -3.55 -10.35 33.43
N LEU A 200 -4.01 -10.71 32.23
CA LEU A 200 -3.82 -9.92 31.01
C LEU A 200 -5.06 -9.12 30.60
N LEU A 201 -6.10 -8.99 31.45
CA LEU A 201 -7.36 -8.34 31.08
C LEU A 201 -7.12 -6.91 30.58
N ASP A 202 -6.33 -6.14 31.32
CA ASP A 202 -6.04 -4.73 31.02
C ASP A 202 -4.73 -4.54 30.24
N ILE A 203 -4.18 -5.59 29.60
CA ILE A 203 -2.85 -5.48 28.98
C ILE A 203 -2.87 -4.60 27.73
N LEU A 204 -3.95 -4.59 26.96
CA LEU A 204 -4.00 -3.87 25.70
C LEU A 204 -4.23 -2.37 25.92
N GLY A 205 -3.61 -1.55 25.06
CA GLY A 205 -3.78 -0.10 25.10
C GLY A 205 -2.68 0.62 25.90
N PRO A 206 -2.93 1.86 26.35
CA PRO A 206 -1.93 2.68 27.01
C PRO A 206 -1.49 2.07 28.33
N GLN A 207 -0.18 1.92 28.52
CA GLN A 207 0.40 1.37 29.75
C GLN A 207 1.32 2.37 30.45
N GLY A 208 1.49 2.17 31.76
CA GLY A 208 2.42 2.98 32.56
C GLY A 208 3.87 2.81 32.11
N GLY A 209 4.63 3.91 32.14
CA GLY A 209 6.01 3.98 31.69
C GLY A 209 6.18 4.87 30.46
N ARG A 210 7.44 5.18 30.13
CA ARG A 210 7.80 5.91 28.91
C ARG A 210 8.45 4.96 27.92
N CYS A 211 8.38 5.32 26.64
CA CYS A 211 9.08 4.60 25.60
C CYS A 211 10.58 4.51 25.90
N SER A 212 11.19 3.36 25.63
CA SER A 212 12.64 3.16 25.78
C SER A 212 13.45 3.87 24.69
N GLY A 213 12.77 4.39 23.64
CA GLY A 213 13.40 5.05 22.52
C GLY A 213 14.26 4.12 21.67
N ARG A 214 13.95 2.83 21.65
CA ARG A 214 14.77 1.80 21.01
C ARG A 214 13.92 0.89 20.13
N ASN A 215 14.50 0.44 19.02
CA ASN A 215 14.01 -0.69 18.24
C ASN A 215 14.85 -1.96 18.48
N PRO A 216 14.31 -3.17 18.26
CA PRO A 216 14.97 -4.41 18.69
C PRO A 216 16.30 -4.69 17.97
N TRP A 217 16.45 -4.22 16.72
CA TRP A 217 17.67 -4.38 15.94
C TRP A 217 18.75 -3.32 16.25
N GLN A 218 18.39 -2.24 16.94
CA GLN A 218 19.33 -1.20 17.34
C GLN A 218 20.10 -1.60 18.60
N ARG A 219 21.35 -1.13 18.72
CA ARG A 219 22.19 -1.32 19.90
C ARG A 219 21.69 -0.45 21.06
N TRP A 220 22.14 -0.79 22.27
CA TRP A 220 21.64 -0.13 23.49
C TRP A 220 21.99 1.36 23.59
N HIS A 221 23.09 1.81 22.98
CA HIS A 221 23.54 3.20 22.98
C HIS A 221 22.96 4.04 21.84
N GLU A 222 22.13 3.43 20.98
CA GLU A 222 21.42 4.09 19.88
C GLU A 222 20.00 4.49 20.30
N ASN A 223 19.72 4.55 21.60
CA ASN A 223 18.42 4.92 22.13
C ASN A 223 18.14 6.41 21.92
N ALA A 224 17.03 6.72 21.25
CA ALA A 224 16.52 8.07 21.15
C ALA A 224 15.91 8.52 22.48
N SER A 225 15.93 9.83 22.74
CA SER A 225 15.12 10.40 23.82
C SER A 225 13.65 10.41 23.38
N CYS A 226 12.86 9.45 23.86
CA CYS A 226 11.45 9.33 23.48
C CYS A 226 10.55 9.58 24.70
N GLY A 227 9.70 10.61 24.60
CA GLY A 227 8.78 11.01 25.67
C GLY A 227 7.40 10.36 25.59
N GLN A 228 7.12 9.60 24.54
CA GLN A 228 5.78 9.14 24.20
C GLN A 228 5.23 8.07 25.14
N GLN A 229 3.90 8.02 25.26
CA GLN A 229 3.18 6.94 25.93
C GLN A 229 3.34 5.64 25.15
N VAL A 230 3.60 4.55 25.88
CA VAL A 230 3.68 3.21 25.29
C VAL A 230 2.30 2.58 25.22
N HIS A 231 2.03 1.91 24.11
CA HIS A 231 0.83 1.11 23.92
C HIS A 231 1.23 -0.35 23.78
N VAL A 232 0.57 -1.22 24.54
CA VAL A 232 0.74 -2.66 24.36
C VAL A 232 -0.31 -3.16 23.39
N VAL A 233 0.15 -3.90 22.39
CA VAL A 233 -0.69 -4.47 21.33
C VAL A 233 -0.32 -5.94 21.12
N GLN A 234 -1.17 -6.67 20.42
CA GLN A 234 -0.79 -7.97 19.90
C GLN A 234 0.27 -7.80 18.82
N ARG A 235 1.29 -8.65 18.81
CA ARG A 235 2.41 -8.58 17.84
C ARG A 235 1.99 -8.74 16.38
N THR A 236 0.80 -9.30 16.13
CA THR A 236 0.19 -9.49 14.81
C THR A 236 -0.85 -8.42 14.48
N ALA A 237 -1.01 -7.39 15.33
CA ALA A 237 -1.97 -6.31 15.08
C ALA A 237 -1.48 -5.42 13.93
N GLY A 238 -2.40 -4.96 13.06
CA GLY A 238 -2.06 -4.12 11.91
C GLY A 238 -1.41 -2.79 12.27
N ASN A 239 -1.68 -2.26 13.47
CA ASN A 239 -1.05 -1.03 13.96
C ASN A 239 0.40 -1.19 14.44
N VAL A 240 0.95 -2.40 14.39
CA VAL A 240 2.37 -2.64 14.63
C VAL A 240 3.20 -2.12 13.47
N TYR A 241 2.71 -2.13 12.22
CA TYR A 241 3.54 -1.81 11.06
C TYR A 241 2.72 -1.27 9.89
N TYR A 242 2.97 -0.01 9.52
CA TYR A 242 2.44 0.64 8.32
C TYR A 242 3.60 0.95 7.36
N PRO A 243 3.82 0.15 6.30
CA PRO A 243 4.91 0.38 5.36
C PRO A 243 4.66 1.64 4.52
N VAL A 244 5.72 2.40 4.23
CA VAL A 244 5.71 3.51 3.27
C VAL A 244 6.49 3.08 2.04
N VAL A 245 5.75 2.63 1.03
CA VAL A 245 6.28 2.09 -0.22
C VAL A 245 5.89 3.02 -1.36
N HIS A 246 6.88 3.41 -2.15
CA HIS A 246 6.66 4.12 -3.41
C HIS A 246 6.94 3.16 -4.56
N SER A 247 6.22 3.31 -5.66
CA SER A 247 6.47 2.50 -6.85
C SER A 247 6.32 3.29 -8.13
N ALA A 248 7.08 2.89 -9.14
CA ALA A 248 7.02 3.46 -10.48
C ALA A 248 6.95 2.33 -11.51
N LEU A 249 6.17 2.56 -12.56
CA LEU A 249 6.23 1.74 -13.77
C LEU A 249 7.41 2.20 -14.63
N ASP A 250 8.17 1.23 -15.14
CA ASP A 250 9.23 1.51 -16.11
C ASP A 250 8.61 1.71 -17.49
N ILE A 251 8.23 2.96 -17.73
CA ILE A 251 7.65 3.42 -18.97
C ILE A 251 8.75 4.10 -19.79
N PRO A 252 8.91 3.74 -21.08
CA PRO A 252 9.81 4.47 -21.99
C PRO A 252 9.39 5.94 -22.04
N GLN A 253 10.35 6.87 -22.00
CA GLN A 253 10.02 8.28 -22.16
C GLN A 253 9.30 8.47 -23.51
N SER A 254 8.00 8.78 -23.47
CA SER A 254 7.27 9.19 -24.67
C SER A 254 7.76 10.57 -25.07
N ALA A 255 8.19 10.71 -26.32
CA ALA A 255 8.58 12.01 -26.89
C ALA A 255 7.37 12.92 -27.16
N GLU A 256 6.15 12.40 -27.06
CA GLU A 256 4.93 13.14 -27.39
C GLU A 256 4.11 13.47 -26.13
N PRO A 257 3.67 14.74 -25.99
CA PRO A 257 2.71 15.13 -24.97
C PRO A 257 1.31 14.55 -25.27
N PRO A 258 0.46 14.31 -24.25
CA PRO A 258 -0.87 13.71 -24.40
C PRO A 258 -1.81 14.48 -25.32
N TRP A 259 -2.94 13.86 -25.65
CA TRP A 259 -4.03 14.49 -26.40
C TRP A 259 -4.51 15.81 -25.75
N ALA A 260 -4.59 15.88 -24.42
CA ALA A 260 -4.95 17.10 -23.69
C ALA A 260 -3.88 18.22 -23.77
N GLU A 261 -2.59 17.86 -23.80
CA GLU A 261 -1.52 18.83 -24.01
C GLU A 261 -1.37 19.21 -25.49
N GLN A 262 -1.82 18.38 -26.44
CA GLN A 262 -1.94 18.76 -27.85
C GLN A 262 -3.04 19.79 -28.04
N ASP A 263 -4.18 19.65 -27.36
CA ASP A 263 -5.24 20.66 -27.33
C ASP A 263 -4.75 21.95 -26.66
N ALA A 264 -4.04 21.84 -25.53
CA ALA A 264 -3.45 23.00 -24.86
C ALA A 264 -2.34 23.67 -25.71
N ALA A 265 -1.51 22.89 -26.40
CA ALA A 265 -0.48 23.40 -27.31
C ALA A 265 -1.11 24.11 -28.51
N GLN A 266 -2.16 23.52 -29.10
CA GLN A 266 -2.93 24.17 -30.15
C GLN A 266 -3.64 25.44 -29.65
N ALA A 267 -4.18 25.42 -28.43
CA ALA A 267 -4.79 26.57 -27.80
C ALA A 267 -3.78 27.69 -27.52
N VAL A 268 -2.57 27.36 -27.06
CA VAL A 268 -1.46 28.29 -26.85
C VAL A 268 -0.99 28.88 -28.19
N LEU A 269 -0.73 28.04 -29.20
CA LEU A 269 -0.30 28.47 -30.52
C LEU A 269 -1.38 29.31 -31.24
N GLY A 270 -2.66 29.01 -31.00
CA GLY A 270 -3.81 29.73 -31.52
C GLY A 270 -4.22 30.96 -30.69
N HIS A 271 -3.55 31.23 -29.56
CA HIS A 271 -3.94 32.30 -28.65
C HIS A 271 -3.66 33.70 -29.26
N PRO A 272 -4.56 34.69 -29.11
CA PRO A 272 -4.36 36.04 -29.66
C PRO A 272 -3.07 36.73 -29.17
N TYR A 273 -2.61 36.38 -27.97
CA TYR A 273 -1.37 36.92 -27.38
C TYR A 273 -0.12 36.12 -27.72
N TRP A 274 -0.20 35.02 -28.46
CA TRP A 274 0.95 34.16 -28.76
C TRP A 274 2.03 34.88 -29.57
N THR A 275 1.66 35.54 -30.66
CA THR A 275 2.58 36.34 -31.47
C THR A 275 3.14 37.53 -30.68
N ILE A 276 2.32 38.15 -29.85
CA ILE A 276 2.73 39.27 -28.99
C ILE A 276 3.73 38.81 -27.92
N LEU A 277 3.55 37.61 -27.37
CA LEU A 277 4.49 36.99 -26.44
C LEU A 277 5.86 36.81 -27.11
N LEU A 278 5.89 36.25 -28.33
CA LEU A 278 7.13 36.05 -29.10
C LEU A 278 7.85 37.37 -29.39
N ASP A 279 7.11 38.42 -29.76
CA ASP A 279 7.66 39.75 -30.00
C ASP A 279 8.16 40.46 -28.73
N ALA A 280 7.60 40.08 -27.56
CA ALA A 280 7.92 40.67 -26.27
C ALA A 280 9.04 39.94 -25.52
N LEU A 281 9.57 38.83 -26.03
CA LEU A 281 10.60 38.03 -25.39
C LEU A 281 11.83 38.89 -25.02
N GLY A 282 12.30 38.77 -23.78
CA GLY A 282 13.40 39.59 -23.24
C GLY A 282 13.00 40.97 -22.71
N THR A 283 11.71 41.33 -22.76
CA THR A 283 11.16 42.52 -22.10
C THR A 283 10.38 42.16 -20.84
N SER A 284 10.14 43.12 -19.94
CA SER A 284 9.31 42.93 -18.75
C SER A 284 7.83 42.61 -19.04
N ARG A 285 7.40 42.75 -20.30
CA ARG A 285 6.02 42.48 -20.73
C ARG A 285 5.79 41.01 -21.10
N ALA A 286 6.85 40.25 -21.38
CA ALA A 286 6.74 38.83 -21.71
C ALA A 286 6.04 38.04 -20.59
N ASP A 287 6.39 38.31 -19.33
CA ASP A 287 5.79 37.63 -18.18
C ASP A 287 4.29 37.93 -18.04
N THR A 288 3.85 39.13 -18.44
CA THR A 288 2.43 39.50 -18.43
C THR A 288 1.64 38.73 -19.48
N PHE A 289 2.13 38.65 -20.72
CA PHE A 289 1.45 37.89 -21.78
C PHE A 289 1.50 36.39 -21.54
N ARG A 290 2.61 35.89 -20.97
CA ARG A 290 2.74 34.50 -20.50
C ARG A 290 1.69 34.17 -19.44
N GLY A 291 1.51 35.05 -18.44
CA GLY A 291 0.49 34.88 -17.40
C GLY A 291 -0.93 34.81 -17.97
N LEU A 292 -1.26 35.68 -18.93
CA LEU A 292 -2.58 35.68 -19.59
C LEU A 292 -2.82 34.42 -20.43
N ILE A 293 -1.84 34.00 -21.23
CA ILE A 293 -1.95 32.75 -22.02
C ILE A 293 -2.15 31.56 -21.08
N LYS A 294 -1.44 31.51 -19.95
CA LYS A 294 -1.57 30.46 -18.95
C LYS A 294 -2.95 30.44 -18.30
N GLU A 295 -3.49 31.61 -17.95
CA GLU A 295 -4.83 31.74 -17.37
C GLU A 295 -5.92 31.31 -18.35
N ASP A 296 -5.80 31.70 -19.63
CA ASP A 296 -6.81 31.43 -20.66
C ASP A 296 -6.74 30.00 -21.23
N THR A 297 -5.56 29.38 -21.27
CA THR A 297 -5.35 28.04 -21.87
C THR A 297 -5.15 26.92 -20.85
N GLY A 298 -4.88 27.25 -19.59
CA GLY A 298 -4.51 26.27 -18.56
C GLY A 298 -3.13 25.62 -18.77
N ALA A 299 -2.35 26.09 -19.75
CA ALA A 299 -1.04 25.52 -20.07
C ALA A 299 0.00 25.74 -18.95
N CYS A 300 0.83 24.74 -18.69
CA CYS A 300 1.94 24.86 -17.74
C CYS A 300 3.10 25.68 -18.33
N ASP A 301 3.92 26.28 -17.48
CA ASP A 301 5.05 27.14 -17.93
C ASP A 301 6.05 26.36 -18.79
N SER A 302 6.25 25.07 -18.52
CA SER A 302 7.14 24.19 -19.30
C SER A 302 6.64 23.98 -20.73
N LEU A 303 5.32 23.87 -20.95
CA LEU A 303 4.74 23.75 -22.29
C LEU A 303 4.94 25.05 -23.08
N ILE A 304 4.67 26.21 -22.44
CA ILE A 304 4.87 27.52 -23.07
C ILE A 304 6.36 27.73 -23.39
N ASP A 305 7.27 27.35 -22.50
CA ASP A 305 8.72 27.42 -22.72
C ASP A 305 9.18 26.56 -23.90
N GLN A 306 8.64 25.34 -24.01
CA GLN A 306 8.94 24.44 -25.11
C GLN A 306 8.46 25.03 -26.45
N LEU A 307 7.22 25.52 -26.51
CA LEU A 307 6.66 26.15 -27.72
C LEU A 307 7.41 27.43 -28.10
N VAL A 308 7.86 28.23 -27.11
CA VAL A 308 8.67 29.43 -27.34
C VAL A 308 10.06 29.07 -27.89
N ALA A 309 10.68 28.01 -27.36
CA ALA A 309 11.97 27.52 -27.85
C ALA A 309 11.87 26.99 -29.29
N GLU A 310 10.81 26.25 -29.60
CA GLU A 310 10.49 25.78 -30.96
C GLU A 310 10.25 26.95 -31.92
N ALA A 311 9.50 27.98 -31.51
CA ALA A 311 9.20 29.15 -32.35
C ALA A 311 10.40 30.07 -32.58
N THR A 312 11.31 30.20 -31.60
CA THR A 312 12.49 31.08 -31.71
C THR A 312 13.74 30.38 -32.24
N GLY A 313 13.70 29.06 -32.46
CA GLY A 313 14.85 28.28 -32.90
C GLY A 313 16.00 28.25 -31.89
N SER A 314 15.74 28.61 -30.62
CA SER A 314 16.73 28.52 -29.55
C SER A 314 16.90 27.05 -29.17
N PRO A 315 18.15 26.53 -29.03
CA PRO A 315 18.34 25.19 -28.50
C PRO A 315 17.68 25.15 -27.12
N ALA A 316 16.74 24.23 -26.94
CA ALA A 316 16.12 24.02 -25.64
C ALA A 316 17.24 23.93 -24.59
N PRO A 317 17.21 24.73 -23.51
CA PRO A 317 18.16 24.54 -22.44
C PRO A 317 18.11 23.05 -22.07
N PRO A 318 19.26 22.35 -21.93
CA PRO A 318 19.24 20.93 -21.59
C PRO A 318 18.35 20.83 -20.37
N ALA A 319 17.21 20.13 -20.50
CA ALA A 319 16.18 20.11 -19.46
C ALA A 319 16.90 19.90 -18.13
N GLY A 320 16.96 20.95 -17.31
CA GLY A 320 17.52 20.84 -15.99
C GLY A 320 16.78 19.68 -15.36
N ARG A 321 17.50 18.73 -14.73
CA ARG A 321 16.84 17.57 -14.11
C ARG A 321 15.71 18.13 -13.24
N PRO A 322 14.45 17.80 -13.54
CA PRO A 322 13.33 18.38 -12.83
C PRO A 322 13.52 18.14 -11.34
N GLY A 323 13.14 19.13 -10.54
CA GLY A 323 13.15 18.98 -9.10
C GLY A 323 12.29 17.77 -8.68
N PRO A 324 12.54 17.14 -7.52
CA PRO A 324 11.73 16.01 -7.07
C PRO A 324 10.23 16.30 -7.05
N GLU A 325 9.82 17.55 -6.81
CA GLU A 325 8.43 18.00 -6.77
C GLU A 325 7.77 18.17 -8.16
N GLU A 326 8.56 18.29 -9.23
CA GLU A 326 8.06 18.45 -10.61
C GLU A 326 7.77 17.11 -11.30
N ILE A 327 8.24 16.00 -10.71
CA ILE A 327 8.07 14.64 -11.24
C ILE A 327 6.78 14.04 -10.69
N ASP A 328 5.76 13.98 -11.55
CA ASP A 328 4.52 13.28 -11.26
C ASP A 328 4.47 11.94 -12.01
N LEU A 329 4.72 10.86 -11.27
CA LEU A 329 4.76 9.51 -11.83
C LEU A 329 3.41 9.08 -12.42
N SER A 330 2.30 9.40 -11.76
CA SER A 330 0.96 8.97 -12.18
C SER A 330 0.50 9.75 -13.42
N ARG A 331 0.83 11.04 -13.54
CA ARG A 331 0.61 11.83 -14.75
C ARG A 331 1.34 11.20 -15.93
N ASP A 332 2.65 11.05 -15.82
CA ASP A 332 3.48 10.50 -16.89
C ASP A 332 3.07 9.07 -17.29
N GLU A 333 2.63 8.26 -16.32
CA GLU A 333 2.11 6.91 -16.58
C GLU A 333 0.82 6.95 -17.39
N TRP A 334 -0.14 7.79 -16.98
CA TRP A 334 -1.38 8.00 -17.73
C TRP A 334 -1.11 8.46 -19.16
N TYR A 335 -0.19 9.41 -19.32
CA TYR A 335 0.18 9.98 -20.61
C TYR A 335 0.66 8.91 -21.60
N ALA A 336 1.46 7.95 -21.13
CA ALA A 336 1.92 6.85 -21.97
C ALA A 336 0.80 5.86 -22.38
N PHE A 337 -0.24 5.70 -21.56
CA PHE A 337 -1.39 4.84 -21.88
C PHE A 337 -2.43 5.55 -22.76
N ASP A 338 -2.55 6.87 -22.64
CA ASP A 338 -3.51 7.67 -23.41
C ASP A 338 -2.94 8.22 -24.74
N ALA A 339 -1.62 8.16 -24.94
CA ALA A 339 -0.93 8.68 -26.13
C ALA A 339 -1.51 8.16 -27.46
N ALA A 340 -1.68 9.04 -28.45
CA ALA A 340 -2.18 8.69 -29.78
C ALA A 340 -1.33 7.58 -30.43
N HIS A 341 -0.01 7.73 -30.35
CA HIS A 341 0.95 6.69 -30.69
C HIS A 341 1.50 6.08 -29.41
N LEU A 342 1.24 4.78 -29.21
CA LEU A 342 1.74 4.07 -28.05
C LEU A 342 3.28 3.99 -28.10
N PRO A 343 3.98 4.05 -26.95
CA PRO A 343 5.43 3.93 -26.91
C PRO A 343 5.93 2.64 -27.55
N GLU A 344 7.09 2.72 -28.20
CA GLU A 344 7.75 1.57 -28.79
C GLU A 344 8.03 0.47 -27.74
N PRO A 345 7.76 -0.82 -28.05
CA PRO A 345 8.01 -1.91 -27.13
C PRO A 345 9.49 -2.02 -26.75
N THR A 346 9.75 -2.15 -25.46
CA THR A 346 11.09 -2.41 -24.91
C THR A 346 11.17 -3.84 -24.36
N LYS A 347 12.26 -4.17 -23.66
CA LYS A 347 12.39 -5.46 -22.98
C LYS A 347 11.47 -5.55 -21.76
N GLU A 348 11.31 -4.45 -21.04
CA GLU A 348 10.57 -4.36 -19.78
C GLU A 348 9.14 -3.83 -19.91
N PHE A 349 8.79 -3.23 -21.06
CA PHE A 349 7.49 -2.61 -21.30
C PHE A 349 6.98 -2.91 -22.71
N ALA A 350 5.75 -3.41 -22.84
CA ALA A 350 5.07 -3.57 -24.11
C ALA A 350 3.56 -3.45 -23.92
N ILE A 351 2.94 -2.62 -24.76
CA ILE A 351 1.51 -2.36 -24.72
C ILE A 351 0.92 -2.34 -26.13
N ARG A 352 -0.38 -2.59 -26.24
CA ARG A 352 -1.14 -2.50 -27.49
C ARG A 352 -2.56 -2.03 -27.26
N ARG A 353 -3.16 -1.38 -28.26
CA ARG A 353 -4.58 -1.01 -28.22
C ARG A 353 -5.43 -2.28 -28.26
N GLY A 354 -6.35 -2.38 -27.30
CA GLY A 354 -7.39 -3.40 -27.28
C GLY A 354 -8.75 -2.77 -27.62
N GLY A 355 -9.81 -3.46 -27.22
CA GLY A 355 -11.17 -2.96 -27.31
C GLY A 355 -12.15 -4.03 -26.81
N LEU A 356 -13.41 -3.65 -26.64
CA LEU A 356 -14.46 -4.57 -26.23
C LEU A 356 -14.97 -5.45 -27.38
N GLY A 357 -14.63 -5.10 -28.63
CA GLY A 357 -15.16 -5.78 -29.82
C GLY A 357 -16.60 -5.40 -30.16
N LEU A 358 -17.10 -4.29 -29.60
CA LEU A 358 -18.50 -3.84 -29.70
C LEU A 358 -18.67 -2.64 -30.64
N LYS A 359 -17.68 -2.34 -31.49
CA LYS A 359 -17.77 -1.20 -32.42
C LYS A 359 -18.91 -1.42 -33.42
N GLY A 360 -19.89 -0.52 -33.38
CA GLY A 360 -21.09 -0.61 -34.23
C GLY A 360 -22.13 -1.61 -33.73
N GLU A 361 -21.98 -2.11 -32.50
CA GLU A 361 -22.98 -2.92 -31.83
C GLU A 361 -24.25 -2.11 -31.57
N THR A 362 -25.40 -2.74 -31.80
CA THR A 362 -26.72 -2.14 -31.61
C THR A 362 -27.56 -2.89 -30.59
N GLU A 363 -27.17 -4.11 -30.23
CA GLU A 363 -27.87 -4.91 -29.23
C GLU A 363 -27.52 -4.44 -27.81
N GLU A 364 -28.55 -4.35 -26.96
CA GLU A 364 -28.39 -4.08 -25.53
C GLU A 364 -28.07 -5.37 -24.76
N PRO A 365 -27.26 -5.34 -23.69
CA PRO A 365 -26.65 -4.16 -23.04
C PRO A 365 -25.32 -3.70 -23.65
N TRP A 366 -24.86 -4.35 -24.72
CA TRP A 366 -23.52 -4.19 -25.26
C TRP A 366 -23.30 -2.81 -25.88
N ALA A 367 -24.28 -2.29 -26.61
CA ALA A 367 -24.24 -0.95 -27.19
C ALA A 367 -24.08 0.12 -26.10
N THR A 368 -24.88 0.04 -25.02
CA THR A 368 -24.74 0.97 -23.88
C THR A 368 -23.39 0.81 -23.18
N LEU A 369 -22.88 -0.42 -23.01
CA LEU A 369 -21.56 -0.65 -22.41
C LEU A 369 -20.43 -0.01 -23.23
N ASP A 370 -20.41 -0.19 -24.55
CA ASP A 370 -19.39 0.39 -25.43
C ASP A 370 -19.35 1.92 -25.30
N ALA A 371 -20.51 2.55 -25.21
CA ALA A 371 -20.62 4.00 -25.05
C ALA A 371 -20.03 4.55 -23.74
N HIS A 372 -19.81 3.72 -22.71
CA HIS A 372 -19.22 4.14 -21.43
C HIS A 372 -17.70 4.02 -21.38
N ILE A 373 -17.09 3.30 -22.31
CA ILE A 373 -15.67 2.94 -22.30
C ILE A 373 -14.92 3.75 -23.36
N GLY A 374 -14.05 4.65 -22.91
CA GLY A 374 -13.24 5.51 -23.77
C GLY A 374 -12.02 4.80 -24.39
N GLY A 375 -11.60 3.66 -23.81
CA GLY A 375 -10.52 2.87 -24.40
C GLY A 375 -10.03 1.72 -23.53
N VAL A 376 -9.38 0.76 -24.18
CA VAL A 376 -8.72 -0.38 -23.53
C VAL A 376 -7.28 -0.48 -24.05
N VAL A 377 -6.32 -0.59 -23.14
CA VAL A 377 -4.92 -0.89 -23.47
C VAL A 377 -4.52 -2.18 -22.78
N LEU A 378 -4.00 -3.11 -23.56
CA LEU A 378 -3.48 -4.37 -23.06
C LEU A 378 -1.99 -4.20 -22.80
N VAL A 379 -1.57 -4.59 -21.60
CA VAL A 379 -0.20 -4.46 -21.14
C VAL A 379 0.42 -5.84 -21.14
N ASP A 380 1.03 -6.21 -22.28
CA ASP A 380 1.63 -7.53 -22.48
C ASP A 380 2.88 -7.72 -21.60
N ARG A 381 3.62 -6.64 -21.33
CA ARG A 381 4.76 -6.64 -20.39
C ARG A 381 4.84 -5.33 -19.63
N LEU A 382 5.03 -5.46 -18.32
CA LEU A 382 5.20 -4.35 -17.39
C LEU A 382 6.26 -4.68 -16.35
N ARG A 383 7.20 -3.76 -16.11
CA ARG A 383 8.09 -3.79 -14.95
C ARG A 383 7.70 -2.68 -13.98
N GLU A 384 7.46 -3.06 -12.73
CA GLU A 384 7.26 -2.14 -11.62
C GLU A 384 8.44 -2.24 -10.65
N VAL A 385 8.99 -1.08 -10.25
CA VAL A 385 9.97 -0.99 -9.16
C VAL A 385 9.27 -0.49 -7.92
N ARG A 386 9.38 -1.22 -6.80
CA ARG A 386 8.82 -0.87 -5.50
C ARG A 386 9.93 -0.61 -4.50
N ALA A 387 9.98 0.58 -3.91
CA ALA A 387 10.99 0.98 -2.93
C ALA A 387 10.34 1.28 -1.57
N LEU A 388 10.91 0.72 -0.49
CA LEU A 388 10.47 0.99 0.87
C LEU A 388 11.26 2.19 1.42
N ALA A 389 10.59 3.33 1.61
CA ALA A 389 11.18 4.51 2.23
C ALA A 389 11.30 4.36 3.75
N GLY A 390 10.37 3.64 4.37
CA GLY A 390 10.33 3.43 5.81
C GLY A 390 9.00 2.87 6.27
N PHE A 391 8.67 3.06 7.53
CA PHE A 391 7.42 2.62 8.10
C PHE A 391 6.94 3.54 9.22
N ARG A 392 5.66 3.42 9.58
CA ARG A 392 5.04 4.08 10.73
C ARG A 392 4.45 3.02 11.66
N ARG A 393 4.20 3.36 12.92
CA ARG A 393 3.54 2.47 13.90
C ARG A 393 2.51 3.25 14.70
N TYR A 394 1.67 2.52 15.44
CA TYR A 394 0.59 3.01 16.30
C TYR A 394 -0.57 3.64 15.53
N SER A 395 -0.27 4.58 14.66
CA SER A 395 -1.20 5.12 13.67
C SER A 395 -0.47 5.33 12.35
N PRO A 396 -1.18 5.31 11.21
CA PRO A 396 -0.56 5.66 9.94
C PRO A 396 -0.06 7.12 9.93
N GLY A 397 -0.58 8.01 10.77
CA GLY A 397 -0.11 9.40 10.92
C GLY A 397 1.08 9.56 11.90
N GLY A 398 1.62 8.46 12.42
CA GLY A 398 2.78 8.49 13.31
C GLY A 398 4.07 8.93 12.61
N THR A 399 5.13 9.07 13.39
CA THR A 399 6.46 9.47 12.88
C THR A 399 6.98 8.42 11.89
N LEU A 400 7.45 8.88 10.73
CA LEU A 400 8.12 8.02 9.75
C LEU A 400 9.47 7.57 10.31
N VAL A 401 9.64 6.26 10.50
CA VAL A 401 10.94 5.65 10.74
C VAL A 401 11.53 5.27 9.38
N PRO A 402 12.64 5.89 8.95
CA PRO A 402 13.25 5.60 7.66
C PRO A 402 13.80 4.17 7.61
N ALA A 403 13.83 3.58 6.42
CA ALA A 403 14.42 2.26 6.19
C ALA A 403 15.94 2.25 6.51
N ASP A 404 16.61 3.39 6.28
CA ASP A 404 17.93 3.68 6.82
C ASP A 404 17.81 4.36 8.18
N THR A 405 17.96 3.58 9.25
CA THR A 405 17.90 4.14 10.61
C THR A 405 19.17 4.92 10.99
N SER A 406 20.25 4.81 10.20
CA SER A 406 21.50 5.53 10.44
C SER A 406 21.53 6.95 9.86
N GLY A 407 20.68 7.24 8.87
CA GLY A 407 20.63 8.51 8.14
C GLY A 407 21.85 8.81 7.28
N ARG A 408 22.72 7.82 7.01
CA ARG A 408 23.99 7.98 6.27
C ARG A 408 23.90 7.46 4.85
N LEU A 409 22.93 6.62 4.55
CA LEU A 409 22.76 5.97 3.27
C LEU A 409 21.92 6.87 2.36
N ARG A 410 22.24 6.81 1.06
CA ARG A 410 21.51 7.54 0.02
C ARG A 410 20.84 6.58 -0.96
N TRP A 411 20.44 5.41 -0.49
CA TRP A 411 19.78 4.38 -1.29
C TRP A 411 18.67 3.72 -0.47
N LEU A 412 17.66 3.18 -1.15
CA LEU A 412 16.53 2.50 -0.50
C LEU A 412 16.43 1.03 -0.95
N PRO A 413 15.93 0.14 -0.07
CA PRO A 413 15.65 -1.24 -0.44
C PRO A 413 14.50 -1.27 -1.45
N ALA A 414 14.68 -1.96 -2.56
CA ALA A 414 13.66 -2.08 -3.58
C ALA A 414 13.62 -3.47 -4.22
N THR A 415 12.49 -3.78 -4.82
CA THR A 415 12.27 -5.00 -5.59
C THR A 415 11.66 -4.65 -6.93
N GLU A 416 12.04 -5.36 -7.97
CA GLU A 416 11.38 -5.31 -9.26
C GLU A 416 10.39 -6.45 -9.40
N VAL A 417 9.24 -6.13 -10.00
CA VAL A 417 8.18 -7.08 -10.29
C VAL A 417 7.85 -6.96 -11.76
N TYR A 418 7.78 -8.09 -12.44
CA TYR A 418 7.35 -8.16 -13.82
C TYR A 418 5.93 -8.70 -13.88
N GLY A 419 5.18 -8.27 -14.88
CA GLY A 419 3.78 -8.61 -14.97
C GLY A 419 3.13 -8.21 -16.28
N GLU A 420 1.83 -8.43 -16.30
CA GLU A 420 0.91 -8.07 -17.36
C GLU A 420 -0.29 -7.31 -16.76
N GLY A 421 -1.10 -6.67 -17.60
CA GLY A 421 -2.22 -5.87 -17.11
C GLY A 421 -3.21 -5.40 -18.16
N ILE A 422 -4.28 -4.76 -17.68
CA ILE A 422 -5.36 -4.17 -18.47
C ILE A 422 -5.54 -2.74 -17.98
N VAL A 423 -5.41 -1.78 -18.89
CA VAL A 423 -5.84 -0.41 -18.66
C VAL A 423 -7.25 -0.24 -19.21
N LEU A 424 -8.14 0.30 -18.40
CA LEU A 424 -9.49 0.68 -18.78
C LEU A 424 -9.66 2.18 -18.61
N ALA A 425 -10.01 2.87 -19.69
CA ALA A 425 -10.37 4.28 -19.71
C ALA A 425 -11.88 4.42 -19.89
N LEU A 426 -12.51 5.29 -19.11
CA LEU A 426 -13.92 5.65 -19.27
C LEU A 426 -14.08 6.72 -20.37
N ASP A 427 -15.29 6.85 -20.90
CA ASP A 427 -15.62 7.94 -21.83
C ASP A 427 -15.58 9.31 -21.12
N GLU A 428 -14.79 10.26 -21.63
CA GLU A 428 -14.60 11.56 -20.96
C GLU A 428 -15.88 12.39 -20.92
N GLN A 429 -16.70 12.36 -21.99
CA GLN A 429 -17.90 13.19 -22.06
C GLN A 429 -18.96 12.71 -21.07
N ARG A 430 -19.21 11.39 -21.02
CA ARG A 430 -20.11 10.79 -20.03
C ARG A 430 -19.59 10.94 -18.62
N LEU A 431 -18.29 10.75 -18.40
CA LEU A 431 -17.68 10.90 -17.07
C LEU A 431 -17.85 12.33 -16.56
N THR A 432 -17.60 13.32 -17.42
CA THR A 432 -17.78 14.75 -17.11
C THR A 432 -19.26 15.09 -16.88
N ALA A 433 -20.19 14.51 -17.64
CA ALA A 433 -21.62 14.73 -17.42
C ALA A 433 -22.08 14.15 -16.08
N TRP A 434 -21.64 12.93 -15.74
CA TRP A 434 -21.96 12.25 -14.50
C TRP A 434 -21.36 12.96 -13.27
N GLU A 435 -20.10 13.38 -13.34
CA GLU A 435 -19.45 14.06 -12.22
C GLU A 435 -20.08 15.42 -11.93
N ASN A 436 -20.68 16.08 -12.92
CA ASN A 436 -21.39 17.35 -12.74
C ASN A 436 -22.82 17.21 -12.20
N ASP A 437 -23.33 15.99 -12.02
CA ASP A 437 -24.63 15.78 -11.38
C ASP A 437 -24.60 16.30 -9.92
N PRO A 438 -25.53 17.20 -9.52
CA PRO A 438 -25.55 17.76 -8.18
C PRO A 438 -25.61 16.72 -7.06
N ARG A 439 -26.23 15.56 -7.32
CA ARG A 439 -26.35 14.45 -6.36
C ARG A 439 -25.00 13.76 -6.15
N VAL A 440 -24.24 13.53 -7.21
CA VAL A 440 -22.88 12.96 -7.17
C VAL A 440 -21.96 13.92 -6.42
N GLN A 441 -21.97 15.19 -6.79
CA GLN A 441 -21.18 16.23 -6.13
C GLN A 441 -21.50 16.34 -4.64
N ALA A 442 -22.79 16.35 -4.27
CA ALA A 442 -23.20 16.39 -2.86
C ALA A 442 -22.72 15.18 -2.07
N HIS A 443 -22.80 14.00 -2.66
CA HIS A 443 -22.38 12.75 -2.04
C HIS A 443 -20.86 12.72 -1.79
N VAL A 444 -20.07 13.08 -2.80
CA VAL A 444 -18.60 13.10 -2.72
C VAL A 444 -18.09 14.17 -1.76
N ARG A 445 -18.74 15.33 -1.67
CA ARG A 445 -18.42 16.35 -0.64
C ARG A 445 -18.50 15.81 0.78
N GLY A 446 -19.42 14.90 1.06
CA GLY A 446 -19.50 14.22 2.35
C GLY A 446 -18.24 13.39 2.63
N VAL A 447 -17.79 12.62 1.64
CA VAL A 447 -16.56 11.80 1.76
C VAL A 447 -15.33 12.69 1.90
N ARG A 448 -15.27 13.79 1.15
CA ARG A 448 -14.19 14.78 1.27
C ARG A 448 -14.11 15.39 2.67
N THR A 449 -15.25 15.75 3.26
CA THR A 449 -15.29 16.30 4.62
C THR A 449 -14.68 15.32 5.63
N ASP A 450 -14.97 14.02 5.49
CA ASP A 450 -14.34 12.98 6.32
C ASP A 450 -12.85 12.82 6.01
N LEU A 451 -12.43 12.93 4.75
CA LEU A 451 -11.03 12.88 4.34
C LEU A 451 -10.22 14.02 4.95
N ASP A 452 -10.73 15.25 4.87
CA ASP A 452 -10.10 16.46 5.41
C ASP A 452 -10.02 16.40 6.95
N ALA A 453 -11.02 15.81 7.60
CA ALA A 453 -11.01 15.58 9.04
C ALA A 453 -10.09 14.42 9.48
N SER A 454 -9.63 13.59 8.54
CA SER A 454 -8.81 12.42 8.80
C SER A 454 -7.32 12.69 8.57
N PHE A 455 -6.45 11.96 9.27
CA PHE A 455 -5.01 11.96 9.00
C PHE A 455 -4.64 11.36 7.63
N ARG A 456 -5.61 10.82 6.88
CA ARG A 456 -5.40 10.18 5.58
C ARG A 456 -5.28 11.19 4.44
N GLY A 457 -5.82 12.41 4.60
CA GLY A 457 -5.70 13.46 3.60
C GLY A 457 -4.25 13.69 3.16
N GLU A 458 -3.34 13.94 4.12
CA GLU A 458 -1.91 14.12 3.83
C GLU A 458 -1.24 12.88 3.22
N GLN A 459 -1.69 11.67 3.56
CA GLN A 459 -1.11 10.42 3.06
C GLN A 459 -1.53 10.10 1.64
N LEU A 460 -2.76 10.49 1.30
CA LEU A 460 -3.37 10.21 0.02
C LEU A 460 -3.24 11.39 -0.93
N ALA A 461 -2.73 12.54 -0.50
CA ALA A 461 -2.56 13.74 -1.32
C ALA A 461 -1.80 13.46 -2.63
N GLU A 462 -0.74 12.65 -2.60
CA GLU A 462 0.00 12.29 -3.81
C GLU A 462 -0.82 11.43 -4.79
N THR A 463 -1.75 10.61 -4.27
CA THR A 463 -2.54 9.67 -5.08
C THR A 463 -3.85 10.30 -5.56
N VAL A 464 -4.53 11.05 -4.69
CA VAL A 464 -5.84 11.66 -4.93
C VAL A 464 -5.69 13.02 -5.62
N GLY A 465 -4.57 13.71 -5.41
CA GLY A 465 -4.37 15.09 -5.86
C GLY A 465 -4.75 16.10 -4.78
N SER A 466 -4.87 17.36 -5.19
CA SER A 466 -5.23 18.47 -4.29
C SER A 466 -6.67 18.40 -3.77
N ASP A 467 -7.55 17.70 -4.50
CA ASP A 467 -8.96 17.55 -4.17
C ASP A 467 -9.46 16.13 -4.53
N LEU A 468 -10.41 15.62 -3.73
CA LEU A 468 -11.05 14.33 -3.98
C LEU A 468 -12.12 14.47 -5.07
N SER A 469 -11.80 14.00 -6.28
CA SER A 469 -12.73 14.01 -7.40
C SER A 469 -13.76 12.86 -7.33
N PRO A 470 -14.99 13.04 -7.85
CA PRO A 470 -15.94 11.95 -8.02
C PRO A 470 -15.40 10.80 -8.88
N ARG A 471 -14.67 11.15 -9.94
CA ARG A 471 -14.05 10.17 -10.84
C ARG A 471 -13.01 9.31 -10.14
N PHE A 472 -12.24 9.84 -9.18
CA PHE A 472 -11.29 9.05 -8.40
C PHE A 472 -12.00 7.94 -7.60
N LEU A 473 -13.06 8.29 -6.85
CA LEU A 473 -13.84 7.33 -6.08
C LEU A 473 -14.49 6.25 -6.96
N LEU A 474 -15.03 6.66 -8.11
CA LEU A 474 -15.60 5.77 -9.12
C LEU A 474 -14.56 4.78 -9.63
N LEU A 475 -13.43 5.27 -10.15
CA LEU A 475 -12.37 4.46 -10.76
C LEU A 475 -11.73 3.51 -9.74
N HIS A 476 -11.49 3.99 -8.51
CA HIS A 476 -10.97 3.17 -7.43
C HIS A 476 -11.92 2.04 -7.06
N THR A 477 -13.22 2.34 -6.92
CA THR A 477 -14.21 1.30 -6.63
C THR A 477 -14.39 0.33 -7.80
N LEU A 478 -14.37 0.84 -9.03
CA LEU A 478 -14.44 0.05 -10.25
C LEU A 478 -13.25 -0.93 -10.36
N ALA A 479 -12.03 -0.47 -10.06
CA ALA A 479 -10.84 -1.32 -10.05
C ALA A 479 -10.95 -2.45 -9.01
N HIS A 480 -11.50 -2.15 -7.83
CA HIS A 480 -11.76 -3.16 -6.80
C HIS A 480 -12.73 -4.24 -7.28
N LEU A 481 -13.86 -3.83 -7.86
CA LEU A 481 -14.85 -4.75 -8.40
C LEU A 481 -14.28 -5.57 -9.57
N LEU A 482 -13.51 -4.93 -10.45
CA LEU A 482 -12.87 -5.56 -11.59
C LEU A 482 -11.82 -6.58 -11.16
N ILE A 483 -10.98 -6.29 -10.16
CA ILE A 483 -10.02 -7.26 -9.59
C ILE A 483 -10.74 -8.50 -9.07
N ARG A 484 -11.88 -8.34 -8.38
CA ARG A 484 -12.64 -9.48 -7.86
C ARG A 484 -13.20 -10.34 -8.99
N GLN A 485 -13.74 -9.71 -10.04
CA GLN A 485 -14.27 -10.42 -11.19
C GLN A 485 -13.16 -11.11 -12.00
N LEU A 486 -12.07 -10.40 -12.32
CA LEU A 486 -10.91 -10.96 -13.02
C LEU A 486 -10.26 -12.09 -12.22
N SER A 487 -10.21 -12.00 -10.89
CA SER A 487 -9.72 -13.10 -10.04
C SER A 487 -10.54 -14.37 -10.24
N PHE A 488 -11.86 -14.24 -10.40
CA PHE A 488 -12.75 -15.36 -10.68
C PHE A 488 -12.55 -15.91 -12.11
N ASP A 489 -12.44 -15.03 -13.11
CA ASP A 489 -12.37 -15.42 -14.53
C ASP A 489 -10.98 -15.92 -14.97
N SER A 490 -9.91 -15.38 -14.40
CA SER A 490 -8.51 -15.68 -14.77
C SER A 490 -7.83 -16.72 -13.87
N GLY A 491 -8.44 -17.06 -12.73
CA GLY A 491 -7.87 -17.97 -11.72
C GLY A 491 -6.73 -17.37 -10.89
N TYR A 492 -6.39 -16.08 -11.06
CA TYR A 492 -5.48 -15.39 -10.15
C TYR A 492 -6.15 -15.22 -8.79
N THR A 493 -5.39 -15.30 -7.70
CA THR A 493 -5.90 -14.85 -6.40
C THR A 493 -6.00 -13.33 -6.39
N THR A 494 -6.96 -12.75 -5.67
CA THR A 494 -7.07 -11.28 -5.55
C THR A 494 -5.78 -10.64 -5.04
N ALA A 495 -5.04 -11.31 -4.14
CA ALA A 495 -3.76 -10.86 -3.62
C ALA A 495 -2.62 -10.83 -4.67
N SER A 496 -2.80 -11.52 -5.80
CA SER A 496 -1.88 -11.55 -6.94
C SER A 496 -2.17 -10.45 -7.96
N LEU A 497 -3.27 -9.70 -7.80
CA LEU A 497 -3.63 -8.56 -8.65
C LEU A 497 -3.53 -7.27 -7.85
N ARG A 498 -3.19 -6.18 -8.53
CA ARG A 498 -3.04 -4.84 -7.96
C ARG A 498 -3.61 -3.81 -8.91
N GLU A 499 -4.02 -2.68 -8.34
CA GLU A 499 -4.54 -1.53 -9.08
C GLU A 499 -3.60 -0.33 -9.06
N ARG A 500 -3.69 0.49 -10.11
CA ARG A 500 -3.27 1.90 -10.15
C ARG A 500 -4.44 2.73 -10.68
N ILE A 501 -4.76 3.80 -9.97
CA ILE A 501 -5.88 4.70 -10.32
C ILE A 501 -5.33 5.98 -10.92
N TYR A 502 -5.87 6.34 -12.07
CA TYR A 502 -5.63 7.60 -12.76
C TYR A 502 -6.95 8.38 -12.77
N GLY A 503 -7.20 9.14 -11.70
CA GLY A 503 -8.47 9.84 -11.46
C GLY A 503 -8.33 11.33 -11.13
N ARG A 504 -7.19 11.95 -11.47
CA ARG A 504 -6.94 13.39 -11.28
C ARG A 504 -7.35 14.20 -12.52
N PRO A 505 -8.43 14.99 -12.44
CA PRO A 505 -8.93 15.78 -13.58
C PRO A 505 -7.91 16.78 -14.12
N GLU A 506 -7.03 17.33 -13.26
CA GLU A 506 -5.99 18.29 -13.62
C GLU A 506 -4.96 17.74 -14.63
N TYR A 507 -4.89 16.42 -14.79
CA TYR A 507 -4.04 15.72 -15.77
C TYR A 507 -4.85 14.95 -16.82
N GLY A 508 -6.16 15.24 -16.95
CA GLY A 508 -7.05 14.55 -17.89
C GLY A 508 -7.19 13.05 -17.62
N GLN A 509 -6.95 12.61 -16.37
CA GLN A 509 -6.99 11.20 -16.03
C GLN A 509 -8.43 10.69 -15.89
N ARG A 510 -8.70 9.55 -16.52
CA ARG A 510 -10.05 8.96 -16.63
C ARG A 510 -10.02 7.43 -16.63
N GLY A 511 -9.03 6.81 -15.99
CA GLY A 511 -8.84 5.37 -16.10
C GLY A 511 -8.15 4.70 -14.93
N LEU A 512 -8.02 3.39 -15.06
CA LEU A 512 -7.41 2.51 -14.08
C LEU A 512 -6.56 1.45 -14.78
N LEU A 513 -5.55 0.95 -14.09
CA LEU A 513 -4.74 -0.20 -14.50
C LEU A 513 -4.91 -1.32 -13.47
N VAL A 514 -5.36 -2.49 -13.91
CA VAL A 514 -5.29 -3.73 -13.14
C VAL A 514 -4.14 -4.57 -13.68
N TYR A 515 -3.22 -4.97 -12.82
CA TYR A 515 -2.01 -5.67 -13.23
C TYR A 515 -1.56 -6.71 -12.19
N THR A 516 -0.71 -7.64 -12.61
CA THR A 516 -0.21 -8.70 -11.73
C THR A 516 0.80 -8.15 -10.72
N ALA A 517 0.58 -8.44 -9.43
CA ALA A 517 1.33 -7.91 -8.29
C ALA A 517 2.58 -8.71 -7.93
N ALA A 518 2.70 -9.95 -8.44
CA ALA A 518 3.80 -10.86 -8.19
C ALA A 518 3.99 -11.78 -9.41
N GLY A 519 4.84 -11.39 -10.35
CA GLY A 519 5.44 -12.30 -11.32
C GLY A 519 6.79 -12.75 -10.76
N ASP A 520 6.89 -14.01 -10.33
CA ASP A 520 8.16 -14.71 -10.37
C ASP A 520 8.71 -14.62 -11.80
N ALA A 521 10.03 -14.68 -11.98
CA ALA A 521 10.69 -14.58 -13.29
C ALA A 521 10.29 -15.69 -14.31
N GLU A 522 9.36 -16.58 -13.93
CA GLU A 522 8.66 -17.51 -14.82
C GLU A 522 7.35 -16.84 -15.25
N GLY A 523 7.34 -16.31 -16.47
CA GLY A 523 6.33 -15.38 -16.99
C GLY A 523 4.86 -15.77 -16.73
N THR A 524 4.05 -14.74 -16.54
CA THR A 524 2.59 -14.84 -16.63
C THR A 524 2.23 -15.49 -17.97
N LEU A 525 1.46 -16.59 -17.95
CA LEU A 525 1.08 -17.33 -19.17
C LEU A 525 0.06 -16.56 -20.05
N GLY A 526 0.04 -15.22 -19.98
CA GLY A 526 -0.91 -14.37 -20.70
C GLY A 526 -2.33 -14.42 -20.13
N GLY A 527 -2.49 -14.83 -18.86
CA GLY A 527 -3.80 -15.14 -18.28
C GLY A 527 -4.66 -13.89 -18.10
N LEU A 528 -4.06 -12.79 -17.63
CA LEU A 528 -4.78 -11.53 -17.40
C LEU A 528 -5.00 -10.78 -18.71
N VAL A 529 -3.97 -10.67 -19.57
CA VAL A 529 -4.11 -9.96 -20.85
C VAL A 529 -5.16 -10.61 -21.75
N ARG A 530 -5.25 -11.94 -21.76
CA ARG A 530 -6.29 -12.65 -22.51
C ARG A 530 -7.69 -12.31 -22.02
N GLN A 531 -7.90 -12.07 -20.73
CA GLN A 531 -9.21 -11.61 -20.22
C GLN A 531 -9.52 -10.16 -20.64
N GLY A 532 -8.50 -9.37 -20.97
CA GLY A 532 -8.67 -8.03 -21.52
C GLY A 532 -9.05 -7.99 -23.00
N GLU A 533 -8.92 -9.11 -23.73
CA GLU A 533 -9.27 -9.18 -25.15
C GLU A 533 -10.78 -9.32 -25.37
N ALA A 534 -11.24 -8.84 -26.52
CA ALA A 534 -12.62 -9.07 -26.95
C ALA A 534 -12.85 -10.56 -27.27
N PRO A 535 -14.04 -11.13 -26.96
CA PRO A 535 -15.17 -10.50 -26.25
C PRO A 535 -15.08 -10.60 -24.71
N HIS A 536 -14.04 -11.24 -24.17
CA HIS A 536 -13.93 -11.60 -22.76
C HIS A 536 -14.08 -10.42 -21.81
N LEU A 537 -13.45 -9.28 -22.11
CA LEU A 537 -13.53 -8.11 -21.25
C LEU A 537 -14.94 -7.53 -21.15
N ALA A 538 -15.69 -7.52 -22.25
CA ALA A 538 -17.06 -7.03 -22.26
C ALA A 538 -17.94 -7.89 -21.33
N GLU A 539 -17.88 -9.21 -21.46
CA GLU A 539 -18.60 -10.14 -20.58
C GLU A 539 -18.20 -9.99 -19.12
N THR A 540 -16.90 -9.81 -18.86
CA THR A 540 -16.35 -9.57 -17.52
C THR A 540 -16.96 -8.31 -16.91
N LEU A 541 -17.06 -7.21 -17.66
CA LEU A 541 -17.63 -5.95 -17.17
C LEU A 541 -19.13 -6.10 -16.85
N ILE A 542 -19.92 -6.76 -17.69
CA ILE A 542 -21.35 -7.00 -17.39
C ILE A 542 -21.50 -7.84 -16.12
N ARG A 543 -20.80 -8.97 -16.00
CA ARG A 543 -20.85 -9.83 -14.80
C ARG A 543 -20.41 -9.09 -13.55
N MET A 544 -19.36 -8.27 -13.66
CA MET A 544 -18.88 -7.43 -12.56
C MET A 544 -19.95 -6.44 -12.11
N LEU A 545 -20.63 -5.75 -13.04
CA LEU A 545 -21.70 -4.79 -12.72
C LEU A 545 -22.90 -5.47 -12.06
N GLU A 546 -23.31 -6.62 -12.60
CA GLU A 546 -24.38 -7.45 -12.01
C GLU A 546 -24.03 -7.89 -10.58
N ALA A 547 -22.80 -8.37 -10.36
CA ALA A 547 -22.33 -8.77 -9.04
C ALA A 547 -22.23 -7.57 -8.08
N ALA A 548 -21.77 -6.42 -8.56
CA ALA A 548 -21.64 -5.20 -7.77
C ALA A 548 -22.99 -4.66 -7.27
N ALA A 549 -24.08 -4.95 -7.97
CA ALA A 549 -25.43 -4.56 -7.59
C ALA A 549 -25.92 -5.25 -6.30
N TRP A 550 -25.28 -6.34 -5.87
CA TRP A 550 -25.73 -7.13 -4.72
C TRP A 550 -24.68 -7.19 -3.60
N CYS A 551 -25.10 -6.94 -2.35
CA CYS A 551 -24.28 -7.21 -1.18
C CYS A 551 -25.10 -7.97 -0.13
N SER A 552 -24.54 -9.03 0.44
CA SER A 552 -25.19 -9.81 1.51
C SER A 552 -25.37 -9.03 2.81
N ALA A 553 -24.71 -7.88 2.95
CA ALA A 553 -24.85 -6.98 4.10
C ALA A 553 -25.80 -5.80 3.82
N ASP A 554 -26.51 -5.78 2.70
CA ASP A 554 -27.56 -4.78 2.46
C ASP A 554 -28.78 -5.02 3.37
N PRO A 555 -29.48 -3.95 3.81
CA PRO A 555 -29.28 -2.54 3.44
C PRO A 555 -28.17 -1.83 4.24
N LEU A 556 -27.65 -2.42 5.32
CA LEU A 556 -26.67 -1.79 6.20
C LEU A 556 -25.40 -1.33 5.47
N CYS A 557 -24.94 -2.11 4.48
CA CYS A 557 -23.80 -1.73 3.65
C CYS A 557 -24.15 -0.54 2.74
N ALA A 558 -25.23 -0.63 1.96
CA ALA A 558 -25.63 0.41 1.01
C ALA A 558 -26.02 1.75 1.66
N GLU A 559 -26.61 1.74 2.85
CA GLU A 559 -27.11 2.94 3.53
C GLU A 559 -26.10 3.57 4.50
N HIS A 560 -24.90 2.99 4.65
CA HIS A 560 -23.90 3.51 5.58
C HIS A 560 -23.32 4.84 5.12
N THR A 561 -23.35 5.86 5.98
CA THR A 561 -22.86 7.21 5.67
C THR A 561 -21.36 7.41 5.94
N GLY A 562 -20.60 6.35 6.23
CA GLY A 562 -19.19 6.44 6.63
C GLY A 562 -18.72 5.32 7.55
N GLN A 563 -17.82 4.47 7.06
CA GLN A 563 -17.25 3.33 7.80
C GLN A 563 -15.75 3.14 7.49
N GLY A 564 -15.10 2.22 8.19
CA GLY A 564 -13.68 1.94 8.01
C GLY A 564 -12.77 3.03 8.58
N PHE A 565 -11.52 3.08 8.12
CA PHE A 565 -10.55 4.07 8.60
C PHE A 565 -10.97 5.49 8.19
N GLY A 566 -11.09 6.37 9.18
CA GLY A 566 -11.47 7.77 8.95
C GLY A 566 -12.88 7.97 8.39
N ASN A 567 -13.76 6.96 8.53
CA ASN A 567 -15.09 6.94 7.90
C ASN A 567 -15.07 7.07 6.37
N LEU A 568 -13.96 6.76 5.70
CA LEU A 568 -13.75 7.06 4.29
C LEU A 568 -14.45 6.10 3.31
N ASN A 569 -15.12 5.06 3.80
CA ASN A 569 -15.89 4.13 2.97
C ASN A 569 -17.38 4.39 3.12
N ARG A 570 -18.13 4.23 2.02
CA ARG A 570 -19.60 4.31 1.99
C ARG A 570 -20.18 2.93 1.75
N ALA A 571 -20.80 2.65 0.60
CA ALA A 571 -21.32 1.33 0.26
C ALA A 571 -20.19 0.33 -0.09
N ALA A 572 -19.37 -0.01 0.91
CA ALA A 572 -18.15 -0.79 0.77
C ALA A 572 -17.83 -1.62 2.02
N CYS A 573 -17.82 -2.95 1.87
CA CYS A 573 -17.49 -3.90 2.94
C CYS A 573 -16.72 -5.11 2.40
N HIS A 574 -16.28 -6.00 3.30
CA HIS A 574 -15.55 -7.23 2.94
C HIS A 574 -16.31 -8.15 1.97
N ALA A 575 -17.65 -8.11 2.00
CA ALA A 575 -18.47 -8.94 1.12
C ALA A 575 -18.47 -8.44 -0.33
N CYS A 576 -18.38 -7.13 -0.58
CA CYS A 576 -18.56 -6.54 -1.91
C CYS A 576 -17.29 -5.93 -2.52
N THR A 577 -16.56 -5.07 -1.80
CA THR A 577 -15.53 -4.21 -2.42
C THR A 577 -14.13 -4.34 -1.81
N LEU A 578 -13.98 -4.71 -0.53
CA LEU A 578 -12.63 -4.72 0.06
C LEU A 578 -11.75 -5.82 -0.54
N LEU A 579 -10.48 -5.48 -0.72
CA LEU A 579 -9.43 -6.36 -1.27
C LEU A 579 -8.32 -6.62 -0.24
N PRO A 580 -7.41 -7.59 -0.47
CA PRO A 580 -6.18 -7.70 0.29
C PRO A 580 -5.37 -6.39 0.24
N GLU A 581 -4.70 -6.03 1.34
CA GLU A 581 -3.91 -4.78 1.44
C GLU A 581 -2.81 -4.67 0.36
N THR A 582 -2.29 -5.80 -0.12
CA THR A 582 -1.28 -5.83 -1.19
C THR A 582 -1.80 -5.39 -2.55
N SER A 583 -3.12 -5.39 -2.74
CA SER A 583 -3.80 -5.11 -4.01
C SER A 583 -4.22 -3.65 -4.18
N CYS A 584 -4.49 -2.94 -3.08
CA CYS A 584 -5.04 -1.58 -3.09
C CYS A 584 -3.95 -0.55 -2.75
N GLN A 585 -3.79 0.47 -3.58
CA GLN A 585 -2.80 1.54 -3.34
C GLN A 585 -3.23 2.49 -2.21
N THR A 586 -4.54 2.64 -1.99
CA THR A 586 -5.10 3.49 -0.94
C THR A 586 -5.44 2.70 0.33
N GLY A 587 -5.08 1.42 0.46
CA GLY A 587 -5.32 0.65 1.68
C GLY A 587 -6.80 0.51 2.08
N ASN A 588 -7.68 0.23 1.11
CA ASN A 588 -9.11 -0.01 1.33
C ASN A 588 -9.87 1.19 1.94
N THR A 589 -9.50 2.41 1.56
CA THR A 589 -10.23 3.65 1.91
C THR A 589 -10.73 4.35 0.65
N LEU A 590 -11.75 5.20 0.71
CA LEU A 590 -12.30 5.90 -0.46
C LEU A 590 -13.00 4.93 -1.43
N LEU A 591 -13.89 4.08 -0.90
CA LEU A 591 -14.65 3.09 -1.69
C LEU A 591 -16.16 3.32 -1.55
N ASP A 592 -16.86 3.25 -2.68
CA ASP A 592 -18.31 3.37 -2.73
C ASP A 592 -18.92 2.76 -3.99
N ARG A 593 -19.52 1.57 -3.87
CA ARG A 593 -20.13 0.91 -5.04
C ARG A 593 -21.37 1.63 -5.55
N ALA A 594 -22.01 2.50 -4.76
CA ALA A 594 -23.16 3.27 -5.21
C ALA A 594 -22.79 4.24 -6.34
N LEU A 595 -21.53 4.70 -6.42
CA LEU A 595 -21.05 5.51 -7.55
C LEU A 595 -20.90 4.69 -8.84
N VAL A 596 -20.75 3.36 -8.74
CA VAL A 596 -20.64 2.45 -9.89
C VAL A 596 -22.04 2.04 -10.38
N VAL A 597 -22.86 1.46 -9.49
CA VAL A 597 -24.15 0.83 -9.87
C VAL A 597 -25.38 1.68 -9.55
N GLY A 598 -25.23 2.73 -8.75
CA GLY A 598 -26.31 3.62 -8.32
C GLY A 598 -26.96 3.21 -7.01
N SER A 599 -27.68 4.16 -6.42
CA SER A 599 -28.57 3.95 -5.28
C SER A 599 -29.81 4.84 -5.40
N ALA A 600 -30.69 4.81 -4.39
CA ALA A 600 -31.85 5.70 -4.33
C ALA A 600 -31.46 7.20 -4.26
N HIS A 601 -30.23 7.53 -3.84
CA HIS A 601 -29.82 8.90 -3.58
C HIS A 601 -28.75 9.42 -4.55
N VAL A 602 -27.94 8.53 -5.13
CA VAL A 602 -26.85 8.91 -6.05
C VAL A 602 -26.93 8.07 -7.33
N PRO A 603 -26.92 8.68 -8.52
CA PRO A 603 -26.86 7.93 -9.77
C PRO A 603 -25.48 7.27 -9.93
N GLY A 604 -25.46 6.01 -10.33
CA GLY A 604 -24.23 5.30 -10.66
C GLY A 604 -23.82 5.58 -12.09
N TYR A 605 -22.52 5.53 -12.35
CA TYR A 605 -21.99 5.75 -13.70
C TYR A 605 -22.47 4.68 -14.70
N PHE A 606 -22.71 3.44 -14.26
CA PHE A 606 -23.15 2.32 -15.11
C PHE A 606 -24.61 1.89 -14.83
N THR A 607 -25.43 2.76 -14.25
CA THR A 607 -26.82 2.40 -13.92
C THR A 607 -27.66 2.06 -15.16
N ASP A 608 -27.44 2.73 -16.29
CA ASP A 608 -28.11 2.46 -17.56
C ASP A 608 -27.67 1.12 -18.18
N VAL A 609 -26.37 0.80 -18.17
CA VAL A 609 -25.85 -0.51 -18.57
C VAL A 609 -26.49 -1.65 -17.77
N LEU A 610 -26.59 -1.48 -16.45
CA LEU A 610 -27.20 -2.48 -15.57
C LEU A 610 -28.70 -2.64 -15.83
N THR A 611 -29.39 -1.55 -16.15
CA THR A 611 -30.82 -1.57 -16.49
C THR A 611 -31.04 -2.32 -17.79
N ALA A 612 -30.27 -1.98 -18.84
CA ALA A 612 -30.29 -2.66 -20.13
C ALA A 612 -29.98 -4.15 -20.01
N SER A 613 -29.01 -4.52 -19.17
CA SER A 613 -28.62 -5.93 -18.92
C SER A 613 -29.77 -6.72 -18.29
N ARG A 614 -30.48 -6.13 -17.31
CA ARG A 614 -31.64 -6.77 -16.66
C ARG A 614 -32.83 -6.91 -17.61
N GLU A 615 -33.08 -5.90 -18.44
CA GLU A 615 -34.13 -5.95 -19.46
C GLU A 615 -33.85 -7.03 -20.50
N TYR A 616 -32.61 -7.11 -20.98
CA TYR A 616 -32.15 -8.17 -21.89
C TYR A 616 -32.31 -9.57 -21.27
N ALA A 617 -31.88 -9.75 -20.01
CA ALA A 617 -32.02 -11.02 -19.30
C ALA A 617 -33.50 -11.42 -19.11
N ALA A 618 -34.37 -10.44 -18.79
CA ALA A 618 -35.80 -10.66 -18.65
C ALA A 618 -36.47 -11.03 -19.99
N ALA A 619 -36.14 -10.35 -21.08
CA ALA A 619 -36.64 -10.64 -22.41
C ALA A 619 -36.23 -12.05 -22.87
N THR A 620 -34.97 -12.41 -22.66
CA THR A 620 -34.40 -13.73 -22.98
C THR A 620 -35.11 -14.84 -22.19
N ALA A 621 -35.34 -14.63 -20.88
CA ALA A 621 -36.02 -15.60 -20.03
C ALA A 621 -37.51 -15.82 -20.42
N LEU A 622 -38.15 -14.81 -21.02
CA LEU A 622 -39.53 -14.86 -21.50
C LEU A 622 -39.67 -15.38 -22.94
N GLY A 623 -38.57 -15.76 -23.60
CA GLY A 623 -38.57 -16.27 -24.97
C GLY A 623 -38.82 -15.21 -26.04
N GLY A 624 -38.68 -13.93 -25.69
CA GLY A 624 -38.64 -12.85 -26.67
C GLY A 624 -37.28 -12.84 -27.35
N THR A 625 -37.25 -12.61 -28.67
CA THR A 625 -36.04 -12.07 -29.30
C THR A 625 -35.82 -10.66 -28.75
N PRO A 626 -34.61 -10.36 -28.24
CA PRO A 626 -34.28 -9.05 -27.67
C PRO A 626 -34.45 -7.91 -28.68
#